data_AF-A0A4V3YVS5-F1
#
_entry.id   AF-A0A4V3YVS5-F1
#
_cell.length_a   1.000
_cell.length_b   1.000
_cell.length_c   1.000
_cell.angle_alpha   90.00
_cell.angle_beta   90.00
_cell.angle_gamma   90.00
#
_symmetry.space_group_name_H-M   'P 1'
#
loop_
_entity.id
_entity.type
_entity.pdbx_description
1 polymer ?
#
loop_
_entity_poly.entity_id
_entity_poly.type
_entity_poly.pdbx_seq_one_letter_code
_entity_poly.pdbx_strand_id
1 'polypeptide(L)' 'MPPSVARVAVRMRLSAELLAAILAVDGRFRAILDDMERADALADVLLARRRQRVDGHRPEPVRTGRRG' A
#
# COMPACT_ATOMS: atom_id res chain seq x y z
N MET A 1 8.09 -17.11 -2.63
CA MET A 1 8.73 -16.02 -1.86
C MET A 1 8.20 -16.01 -0.43
N PRO A 2 9.03 -15.76 0.59
CA PRO A 2 8.54 -15.53 1.95
C PRO A 2 7.53 -14.38 1.98
N PRO A 3 6.54 -14.39 2.89
CA PRO A 3 5.46 -13.40 2.92
C PRO A 3 5.96 -11.98 3.22
N SER A 4 7.12 -11.82 3.85
CA SER A 4 7.81 -10.53 4.00
C SER A 4 8.33 -10.02 2.65
N VAL A 5 9.00 -10.87 1.89
CA VAL A 5 9.59 -10.52 0.58
C VAL A 5 8.51 -10.17 -0.43
N ALA A 6 7.40 -10.91 -0.45
CA ALA A 6 6.24 -10.57 -1.29
C ALA A 6 5.67 -9.18 -0.95
N ARG A 7 5.57 -8.84 0.35
CA ARG A 7 5.12 -7.51 0.79
C ARG A 7 6.09 -6.41 0.36
N VAL A 8 7.39 -6.63 0.47
CA VAL A 8 8.41 -5.69 0.01
C VAL A 8 8.31 -5.48 -1.50
N ALA A 9 8.18 -6.56 -2.29
CA ALA A 9 8.04 -6.47 -3.74
C ALA A 9 6.80 -5.69 -4.16
N VAL A 10 5.65 -5.92 -3.51
CA VAL A 10 4.42 -5.14 -3.78
C VAL A 10 4.62 -3.66 -3.46
N ARG A 11 5.27 -3.35 -2.32
CA ARG A 11 5.56 -1.97 -1.93
C ARG A 11 6.47 -1.27 -2.95
N MET A 12 7.56 -1.92 -3.36
CA MET A 12 8.51 -1.37 -4.32
C MET A 12 7.86 -1.13 -5.68
N ARG A 13 7.04 -2.07 -6.15
CA ARG A 13 6.29 -1.90 -7.40
C ARG A 13 5.35 -0.71 -7.33
N LEU A 14 4.58 -0.58 -6.25
CA LEU A 14 3.66 0.54 -6.08
C LEU A 14 4.40 1.87 -6.00
N SER A 15 5.51 1.93 -5.27
CA SER A 15 6.36 3.13 -5.20
C SER A 15 6.86 3.54 -6.59
N ALA A 16 7.36 2.58 -7.40
CA ALA A 16 7.82 2.86 -8.76
C ALA A 16 6.68 3.38 -9.67
N GLU A 17 5.48 2.81 -9.57
CA GLU A 17 4.30 3.27 -10.32
C GLU A 17 3.88 4.70 -9.90
N LEU A 18 3.94 5.01 -8.60
CA LEU A 18 3.63 6.34 -8.08
C LEU A 18 4.68 7.38 -8.46
N LEU A 19 5.97 7.03 -8.39
CA LEU A 19 7.06 7.88 -8.83
C LEU A 19 6.91 8.23 -10.31
N ALA A 20 6.62 7.23 -11.15
CA ALA A 20 6.35 7.46 -12.57
C ALA A 20 5.15 8.39 -12.79
N ALA A 21 4.09 8.24 -12.00
CA ALA A 21 2.91 9.11 -12.08
C ALA A 21 3.23 10.55 -11.64
N ILE A 22 3.99 10.75 -10.56
CA ILE A 22 4.44 12.08 -10.10
C ILE A 22 5.23 12.78 -11.21
N LEU A 23 6.21 12.08 -11.77
CA LEU A 23 7.05 12.61 -12.84
C LEU A 23 6.24 12.95 -14.10
N ALA A 24 5.30 12.07 -14.48
CA ALA A 24 4.43 12.30 -15.63
C ALA A 24 3.54 13.54 -15.44
N VAL A 25 2.97 13.74 -14.24
CA VAL A 25 2.14 14.92 -13.93
C VAL A 25 2.96 16.20 -13.98
N ASP A 26 4.19 16.17 -13.48
CA ASP A 26 5.09 17.33 -13.48
C ASP A 26 5.79 17.56 -14.83
N GLY A 27 5.58 16.70 -15.83
CA GLY A 27 6.27 16.76 -17.13
C GLY A 27 7.77 16.51 -17.05
N ARG A 28 8.23 15.85 -15.98
CA ARG A 28 9.64 15.56 -15.71
C ARG A 28 9.95 14.10 -16.08
N PHE A 29 11.17 13.84 -16.53
CA PHE A 29 11.66 12.47 -16.79
C PHE A 29 12.68 11.99 -15.76
N ARG A 30 13.24 12.90 -14.96
CA ARG A 30 14.26 12.60 -13.96
C ARG A 30 13.72 12.82 -12.55
N ALA A 31 13.78 11.77 -11.73
CA ALA A 31 13.47 11.84 -10.32
C ALA A 31 14.55 12.61 -9.55
N ILE A 32 14.10 13.41 -8.58
CA ILE A 32 14.94 13.84 -7.45
C ILE A 32 14.57 13.06 -6.19
N LEU A 33 15.38 13.20 -5.13
CA LEU A 33 15.18 12.46 -3.88
C LEU A 33 13.80 12.69 -3.28
N ASP A 34 13.33 13.94 -3.25
CA ASP A 34 12.01 14.30 -2.72
C ASP A 34 10.87 13.55 -3.43
N ASP A 35 10.96 13.37 -4.75
CA ASP A 35 9.95 12.62 -5.51
C ASP A 35 9.91 11.15 -5.09
N MET A 36 11.08 10.55 -4.87
CA MET A 36 11.21 9.15 -4.45
C MET A 36 10.69 8.95 -3.03
N GLU A 37 11.08 9.83 -2.10
CA GLU A 37 10.61 9.82 -0.71
C GLU A 37 9.09 9.99 -0.63
N ARG A 38 8.55 10.90 -1.45
CA ARG A 38 7.11 11.13 -1.56
C ARG A 38 6.36 9.92 -2.11
N ALA A 39 6.88 9.27 -3.15
CA ALA A 39 6.29 8.07 -3.73
C ALA A 39 6.28 6.90 -2.72
N ASP A 40 7.37 6.71 -1.98
CA ASP A 40 7.47 5.70 -0.93
C ASP A 40 6.46 5.95 0.21
N ALA A 41 6.37 7.20 0.69
CA ALA A 41 5.42 7.58 1.73
C ALA A 41 3.96 7.35 1.28
N LEU A 42 3.63 7.67 0.02
CA LEU A 42 2.31 7.40 -0.55
C LEU A 42 2.01 5.91 -0.65
N ALA A 43 3.00 5.09 -1.08
CA ALA A 43 2.85 3.65 -1.15
C ALA A 43 2.52 3.06 0.24
N ASP A 44 3.22 3.50 1.29
CA ASP A 44 2.97 3.05 2.66
C ASP A 44 1.58 3.43 3.16
N VAL A 45 1.13 4.67 2.92
CA VAL A 45 -0.22 5.14 3.28
C VAL A 45 -1.30 4.33 2.54
N LEU A 46 -1.14 4.09 1.24
CA LEU A 46 -2.12 3.35 0.44
C LEU A 46 -2.19 1.87 0.87
N LEU A 47 -1.05 1.24 1.13
CA LEU A 47 -1.01 -0.13 1.61
C LEU A 47 -1.60 -0.26 3.03
N ALA A 48 -1.35 0.70 3.91
CA ALA A 48 -1.97 0.75 5.24
C ALA A 48 -3.50 0.86 5.13
N ARG A 49 -4.00 1.77 4.28
CA ARG A 49 -5.44 1.90 4.01
C ARG A 49 -6.03 0.62 3.41
N ARG A 50 -5.31 -0.06 2.52
CA ARG A 50 -5.76 -1.34 1.95
C ARG A 50 -5.91 -2.41 3.04
N ARG A 51 -4.96 -2.51 3.96
CA ARG A 51 -5.04 -3.43 5.10
C ARG A 51 -6.25 -3.12 5.97
N GLN A 52 -6.45 -1.85 6.35
CA GLN A 52 -7.63 -1.43 7.12
C GLN A 52 -8.96 -1.82 6.48
N ARG A 53 -9.09 -1.73 5.14
CA ARG A 53 -10.30 -2.16 4.44
C ARG A 53 -10.48 -3.69 4.45
N VAL A 54 -9.39 -4.44 4.31
CA VAL A 54 -9.43 -5.91 4.35
C VAL A 54 -9.77 -6.40 5.77
N ASP A 55 -9.15 -5.80 6.78
CA ASP A 55 -9.38 -6.14 8.19
C ASP A 55 -10.78 -5.71 8.65
N GLY A 56 -11.27 -4.55 8.20
CA GLY A 56 -12.63 -4.07 8.46
C GLY A 56 -13.73 -4.81 7.70
N HIS A 57 -13.40 -5.51 6.61
CA HIS A 57 -14.32 -6.39 5.89
C HIS A 57 -14.27 -7.84 6.37
N ARG A 58 -13.47 -8.17 7.40
CA ARG A 58 -13.64 -9.45 8.08
C ARG A 58 -14.96 -9.37 8.84
N PRO A 59 -16.04 -10.06 8.42
CA PRO A 59 -17.25 -10.09 9.23
C PRO A 59 -16.83 -10.62 10.59
N GLU A 60 -17.08 -9.82 11.62
CA GLU A 60 -17.05 -10.25 13.01
C GLU A 60 -17.76 -11.61 13.03
N PRO A 61 -17.11 -12.72 13.43
CA PRO A 61 -17.81 -13.97 13.56
C PRO A 61 -18.84 -13.73 14.65
N VAL A 62 -20.10 -13.55 14.22
CA VAL A 62 -21.26 -13.48 15.09
C VAL A 62 -21.07 -14.60 16.10
N ARG A 63 -20.83 -14.22 17.35
CA ARG A 63 -20.78 -15.15 18.47
C ARG A 63 -22.19 -15.70 18.65
N THR A 64 -22.56 -16.67 17.82
CA THR A 64 -23.81 -17.40 17.95
C THR A 64 -23.81 -18.03 19.34
N GLY A 65 -24.87 -17.72 20.07
CA GLY A 65 -24.88 -17.74 21.52
C GLY A 65 -24.57 -19.09 22.13
N ARG A 66 -23.70 -19.05 23.14
CA ARG A 66 -23.75 -19.99 24.25
C ARG A 66 -24.86 -19.52 25.19
N ARG A 67 -26.01 -20.20 25.20
CA ARG A 67 -26.92 -20.39 26.35
C ARG A 67 -28.07 -21.29 25.95
N GLY A 68 -28.21 -22.39 26.68
CA GLY A 68 -29.22 -23.44 26.52
C GLY A 68 -28.58 -24.78 26.87
#